data_AF-A0A7S1Q1A7-F1
#
_entry.id   AF-A0A7S1Q1A7-F1
#
_cell.length_a   1.000
_cell.length_b   1.000
_cell.length_c   1.000
_cell.angle_alpha   90.00
_cell.angle_beta   90.00
_cell.angle_gamma   90.00
#
_symmetry.space_group_name_H-M   'P 1'
#
loop_
_entity.id
_entity.type
_entity.pdbx_description
1 polymer ?
#
loop_
_entity_poly.entity_id
_entity_poly.type
_entity_poly.pdbx_seq_one_letter_code
_entity_poly.pdbx_strand_id
1 'polypeptide(L)'
;AAKEQGLCRLVDSSGGILRVSNVLPEVQADKALALLESLDSAEWALSANVRREDADHRFWRYEGNKVDWLRAFFTGLEPGMHPHLNAAKYDKGGRITLHNDARTWEVEVASP
;
A
#
# COMPACT_ATOMS: atom_id res chain seq x y z
N ALA A 1 17.43 -17.40 -0.62
CA ALA A 1 16.19 -17.27 -1.44
C ALA A 1 15.90 -15.83 -1.81
N ALA A 2 15.19 -15.03 -0.98
CA ALA A 2 14.79 -13.67 -1.40
C ALA A 2 15.94 -12.64 -1.46
N LYS A 3 16.85 -12.69 -0.48
CA LYS A 3 18.04 -11.81 -0.43
C LYS A 3 19.06 -12.05 -1.55
N GLU A 4 19.01 -13.20 -2.21
CA GLU A 4 20.01 -13.61 -3.22
C GLU A 4 19.53 -13.32 -4.64
N GLN A 5 18.22 -13.38 -4.90
CA GLN A 5 17.66 -13.15 -6.24
C GLN A 5 17.24 -11.70 -6.47
N GLY A 6 17.01 -10.92 -5.41
CA GLY A 6 16.45 -9.56 -5.50
C GLY A 6 14.93 -9.58 -5.69
N LEU A 7 14.23 -8.60 -5.13
CA LEU A 7 12.76 -8.62 -5.07
C LEU A 7 12.11 -8.58 -6.47
N CYS A 8 12.64 -7.77 -7.40
CA CYS A 8 12.12 -7.68 -8.77
C CYS A 8 12.10 -9.06 -9.47
N ARG A 9 13.21 -9.80 -9.42
CA ARG A 9 13.30 -11.12 -10.07
C ARG A 9 12.36 -12.14 -9.45
N LEU A 10 12.11 -12.05 -8.15
CA LEU A 10 11.13 -12.90 -7.46
C LEU A 10 9.71 -12.57 -7.91
N VAL A 11 9.38 -11.28 -8.10
CA VAL A 11 8.09 -10.84 -8.62
C VAL A 11 7.88 -11.39 -10.03
N ASP A 12 8.86 -11.22 -10.92
CA ASP A 12 8.77 -11.69 -12.31
C ASP A 12 8.60 -13.22 -12.39
N SER A 13 9.42 -13.96 -11.63
CA SER A 13 9.37 -15.44 -11.62
C SER A 13 8.13 -16.01 -10.95
N SER A 14 7.39 -15.21 -10.15
CA SER A 14 6.16 -15.62 -9.47
C SER A 14 4.88 -15.23 -10.23
N GLY A 15 5.01 -14.72 -11.47
CA GLY A 15 3.85 -14.27 -12.26
C GLY A 15 3.34 -12.88 -11.86
N GLY A 16 4.21 -12.03 -11.30
CA GLY A 16 3.91 -10.63 -11.00
C GLY A 16 3.37 -10.34 -9.61
N ILE A 17 3.18 -11.36 -8.75
CA ILE A 17 2.63 -11.19 -7.39
C ILE A 17 3.49 -11.93 -6.37
N LEU A 18 3.85 -11.22 -5.28
CA LEU A 18 4.49 -11.80 -4.10
C LEU A 18 3.68 -11.48 -2.84
N ARG A 19 3.46 -12.48 -1.99
CA ARG A 19 2.93 -12.29 -0.64
C ARG A 19 4.06 -12.34 0.37
N VAL A 20 4.37 -11.20 0.99
CA VAL A 20 5.34 -11.11 2.08
C VAL A 20 4.58 -11.14 3.41
N SER A 21 4.84 -12.17 4.21
CA SER A 21 4.26 -12.28 5.57
C SER A 21 5.19 -11.62 6.58
N ASN A 22 4.62 -11.04 7.65
CA ASN A 22 5.37 -10.42 8.75
C ASN A 22 6.37 -9.34 8.28
N VAL A 23 5.94 -8.50 7.33
CA VAL A 23 6.77 -7.42 6.77
C VAL A 23 7.16 -6.37 7.81
N LEU A 24 6.29 -6.15 8.80
CA LEU A 24 6.57 -5.31 9.96
C LEU A 24 6.71 -6.20 11.21
N PRO A 25 7.65 -5.91 12.11
CA PRO A 25 7.60 -6.50 13.43
C PRO A 25 6.35 -6.01 14.19
N GLU A 26 5.75 -6.90 14.99
CA GLU A 26 4.44 -6.71 15.65
C GLU A 26 4.37 -5.38 16.42
N VAL A 27 5.37 -5.07 17.23
CA VAL A 27 5.45 -3.83 18.02
C VAL A 27 5.36 -2.58 17.14
N GLN A 28 5.92 -2.61 15.93
CA GLN A 28 5.90 -1.48 15.01
C GLN A 28 4.57 -1.38 14.27
N ALA A 29 3.95 -2.52 13.94
CA ALA A 29 2.61 -2.56 13.38
C ALA A 29 1.59 -1.97 14.36
N ASP A 30 1.63 -2.37 15.63
CA ASP A 30 0.73 -1.87 16.67
C ASP A 30 0.91 -0.37 16.92
N LYS A 31 2.17 0.11 16.96
CA LYS A 31 2.46 1.55 17.09
C LYS A 31 1.91 2.35 15.92
N ALA A 32 2.02 1.84 14.70
CA ALA A 32 1.48 2.50 13.53
C ALA A 32 -0.05 2.53 13.55
N LEU A 33 -0.69 1.42 13.94
CA LEU A 33 -2.14 1.35 14.08
C LEU A 33 -2.64 2.34 15.13
N ALA A 34 -2.06 2.34 16.34
CA ALA A 34 -2.44 3.26 17.40
C ALA A 34 -2.29 4.74 16.98
N LEU A 35 -1.24 5.06 16.23
CA LEU A 35 -1.02 6.40 15.69
C LEU A 35 -2.12 6.79 14.69
N LEU A 36 -2.47 5.89 13.75
CA LEU A 36 -3.53 6.11 12.78
C LEU A 36 -4.91 6.25 13.46
N GLU A 37 -5.18 5.45 14.49
CA GLU A 37 -6.40 5.54 15.29
C GLU A 37 -6.50 6.83 16.10
N SER A 38 -5.36 7.41 16.48
CA SER A 38 -5.30 8.69 17.20
C SER A 38 -5.45 9.94 16.33
N LEU A 39 -5.48 9.77 15.00
CA LEU A 39 -5.63 10.90 14.07
C LEU A 39 -7.01 11.56 14.20
N ASP A 40 -7.02 12.89 14.12
CA ASP A 40 -8.27 13.65 14.11
C ASP A 40 -9.09 13.34 12.84
N SER A 41 -10.41 13.44 12.93
CA SER A 41 -11.30 13.21 11.78
C SER A 41 -11.00 14.15 10.61
N ALA A 42 -10.44 15.34 10.88
CA ALA A 42 -10.04 16.31 9.86
C ALA A 42 -8.78 15.89 9.08
N GLU A 43 -7.97 14.98 9.62
CA GLU A 43 -6.79 14.42 8.93
C GLU A 43 -7.17 13.30 7.95
N TRP A 44 -8.40 12.80 8.04
CA TRP A 44 -8.94 11.78 7.15
C TRP A 44 -9.73 12.45 6.01
N ALA A 45 -9.36 12.12 4.77
CA ALA A 45 -10.15 12.49 3.61
C ALA A 45 -11.09 11.34 3.23
N LEU A 46 -12.36 11.63 2.97
CA LEU A 46 -13.28 10.63 2.43
C LEU A 46 -12.96 10.40 0.94
N SER A 47 -12.57 9.19 0.58
CA SER A 47 -12.53 8.73 -0.81
C SER A 47 -13.87 8.10 -1.14
N ALA A 48 -14.61 8.70 -2.07
CA ALA A 48 -15.90 8.19 -2.53
C ALA A 48 -16.09 8.45 -4.03
N ASN A 49 -16.27 7.39 -4.82
CA ASN A 49 -16.80 7.54 -6.18
C ASN A 49 -18.32 7.79 -6.10
N VAL A 50 -18.78 8.88 -6.71
CA VAL A 50 -20.17 9.37 -6.61
C VAL A 50 -21.10 8.64 -7.61
N ARG A 51 -20.57 7.75 -8.46
CA ARG A 51 -21.36 7.06 -9.48
C ARG A 51 -22.17 5.93 -8.85
N ARG A 52 -23.49 5.97 -9.11
CA ARG A 52 -24.52 5.09 -8.53
C ARG A 52 -24.35 3.60 -8.87
N GLU A 53 -23.51 3.30 -9.84
CA GLU A 53 -23.23 1.97 -10.41
C GLU A 53 -22.09 1.26 -9.65
N ASP A 54 -21.23 2.03 -8.98
CA ASP A 54 -20.10 1.54 -8.21
C ASP A 54 -20.53 1.43 -6.74
N ALA A 55 -21.18 0.32 -6.39
CA ALA A 55 -21.33 -0.01 -4.97
C ALA A 55 -19.93 -0.06 -4.32
N ASP A 56 -19.72 0.87 -3.38
CA ASP A 56 -18.80 0.79 -2.24
C ASP A 56 -17.32 1.08 -2.46
N HIS A 57 -16.89 1.90 -3.44
CA HIS A 57 -15.57 2.55 -3.32
C HIS A 57 -15.68 3.70 -2.30
N ARG A 58 -15.86 3.36 -1.02
CA ARG A 58 -15.98 4.32 0.08
C ARG A 58 -15.07 3.92 1.23
N PHE A 59 -14.03 4.72 1.45
CA PHE A 59 -13.11 4.57 2.57
C PHE A 59 -12.54 5.92 2.98
N TRP A 60 -12.01 5.98 4.20
CA TRP A 60 -11.27 7.13 4.68
C TRP A 60 -9.81 6.93 4.35
N ARG A 61 -9.19 7.88 3.66
CA ARG A 61 -7.77 7.86 3.31
C ARG A 61 -6.99 8.87 4.14
N TYR A 62 -5.76 8.51 4.45
CA TYR A 62 -4.77 9.38 5.07
C TYR A 62 -3.53 9.39 4.18
N GLU A 63 -3.13 10.58 3.72
CA GLU A 63 -1.99 10.83 2.82
C GLU A 63 -0.88 11.64 3.51
N GLY A 64 -0.91 11.73 4.85
CA GLY A 64 0.11 12.43 5.62
C GLY A 64 1.32 11.55 5.96
N ASN A 65 2.30 12.13 6.65
CA ASN A 65 3.62 11.51 6.86
C ASN A 65 3.80 10.82 8.23
N LYS A 66 2.76 10.74 9.09
CA LYS A 66 2.93 10.27 10.48
C LYS A 66 3.41 8.81 10.58
N VAL A 67 3.17 8.00 9.55
CA VAL A 67 3.62 6.59 9.48
C VAL A 67 4.82 6.39 8.56
N ASP A 68 5.41 7.43 7.99
CA ASP A 68 6.52 7.31 7.02
C ASP A 68 7.79 6.71 7.62
N TRP A 69 7.95 6.73 8.94
CA TRP A 69 9.06 6.06 9.62
C TRP A 69 9.05 4.53 9.41
N LEU A 70 7.91 3.93 9.06
CA LEU A 70 7.83 2.50 8.71
C LEU A 70 8.64 2.13 7.47
N ARG A 71 8.96 3.10 6.60
CA ARG A 71 9.75 2.87 5.39
C ARG A 71 11.11 2.23 5.68
N ALA A 72 11.68 2.49 6.85
CA ALA A 72 12.94 1.88 7.29
C ALA A 72 12.87 0.34 7.42
N PHE A 73 11.67 -0.24 7.53
CA PHE A 73 11.46 -1.69 7.66
C PHE A 73 11.27 -2.39 6.31
N PHE A 74 11.00 -1.66 5.22
CA PHE A 74 10.87 -2.22 3.87
C PHE A 74 12.22 -2.41 3.20
N THR A 75 13.13 -3.12 3.88
CA THR A 75 14.47 -3.42 3.38
C THR A 75 14.37 -4.36 2.17
N GLY A 76 14.87 -3.93 1.01
CA GLY A 76 14.84 -4.73 -0.22
C GLY A 76 13.89 -4.22 -1.29
N LEU A 77 13.18 -3.11 -1.04
CA LEU A 77 12.57 -2.31 -2.10
C LEU A 77 13.65 -1.43 -2.76
N GLU A 78 13.72 -1.45 -4.09
CA GLU A 78 14.57 -0.53 -4.85
C GLU A 78 14.08 0.92 -4.65
N PRO A 79 14.95 1.96 -4.77
CA PRO A 79 14.53 3.35 -4.65
C PRO A 79 13.29 3.65 -5.50
N GLY A 80 13.25 3.23 -6.77
CA GLY A 80 12.11 3.42 -7.67
C GLY A 80 10.80 2.72 -7.28
N MET A 81 10.82 1.81 -6.31
CA MET A 81 9.61 1.19 -5.73
C MET A 81 8.97 2.08 -4.65
N HIS A 82 9.29 3.38 -4.65
CA HIS A 82 8.93 4.42 -3.69
C HIS A 82 7.49 4.30 -3.14
N PRO A 83 7.30 3.92 -1.86
CA PRO A 83 6.00 4.02 -1.24
C PRO A 83 5.88 5.39 -0.56
N HIS A 84 5.10 6.30 -1.14
CA HIS A 84 4.32 7.18 -0.28
C HIS A 84 3.36 6.28 0.50
N LEU A 85 3.50 6.25 1.83
CA LEU A 85 2.62 5.42 2.64
C LEU A 85 1.28 6.11 2.76
N ASN A 86 0.30 5.53 2.10
CA ASN A 86 -1.10 5.88 2.28
C ASN A 86 -1.71 4.90 3.28
N ALA A 87 -2.57 5.40 4.16
CA ALA A 87 -3.39 4.57 5.02
C ALA A 87 -4.86 4.69 4.62
N ALA A 88 -5.60 3.59 4.77
CA ALA A 88 -7.02 3.54 4.50
C ALA A 88 -7.76 2.89 5.67
N LYS A 89 -8.89 3.47 6.06
CA LYS A 89 -9.83 2.95 7.05
C LYS A 89 -11.16 2.64 6.38
N TYR A 90 -11.62 1.40 6.56
CA TYR A 90 -12.86 0.89 5.97
C TYR A 90 -13.91 0.70 7.07
N ASP A 91 -15.13 1.15 6.81
CA ASP A 91 -16.27 0.83 7.66
C ASP A 91 -16.64 -0.66 7.52
N LYS A 92 -17.43 -1.19 8.45
CA LYS A 92 -17.90 -2.58 8.38
C LYS A 92 -18.68 -2.81 7.07
N GLY A 93 -18.18 -3.70 6.21
CA GLY A 93 -18.74 -3.97 4.88
C GLY A 93 -18.23 -3.04 3.77
N GLY A 94 -17.41 -2.05 4.12
CA GLY A 94 -16.67 -1.23 3.15
C GLY A 94 -15.67 -2.09 2.37
N ARG A 95 -15.45 -1.74 1.11
CA ARG A 95 -14.59 -2.47 0.18
C ARG A 95 -13.85 -1.48 -0.71
N ILE A 96 -12.87 -2.02 -1.43
CA ILE A 96 -12.28 -1.34 -2.57
C ILE A 96 -12.81 -2.03 -3.82
N THR A 97 -13.30 -1.26 -4.79
CA THR A 97 -13.77 -1.82 -6.06
C THR A 97 -12.60 -2.33 -6.89
N LEU A 98 -12.86 -3.17 -7.88
CA LEU A 98 -11.83 -3.59 -8.84
C LEU A 98 -11.26 -2.35 -9.55
N HIS A 99 -9.94 -2.15 -9.44
CA HIS A 99 -9.23 -1.02 -10.04
C HIS A 99 -7.83 -1.46 -10.48
N ASN A 100 -7.15 -0.61 -11.24
CA ASN A 100 -5.82 -0.88 -11.78
C ASN A 100 -4.89 0.30 -11.47
N ASP A 101 -3.93 0.08 -10.56
CA ASP A 101 -2.93 1.05 -10.15
C ASP A 101 -1.67 1.05 -11.04
N ALA A 102 -1.64 0.28 -12.13
CA ALA A 102 -0.46 0.09 -13.00
C ALA A 102 0.13 1.38 -13.59
N ARG A 103 -0.56 2.52 -13.52
CA ARG A 103 0.04 3.84 -13.87
C ARG A 103 1.25 4.21 -12.99
N THR A 104 1.44 3.51 -11.87
CA THR A 104 2.59 3.67 -10.98
C THR A 104 3.74 2.70 -11.28
N TRP A 105 3.58 1.81 -12.28
CA TRP A 105 4.57 0.82 -12.67
C TRP A 105 4.67 0.76 -14.20
N GLU A 106 5.42 1.68 -14.78
CA GLU A 106 5.89 1.52 -16.17
C GLU A 106 7.12 0.61 -16.14
N VAL A 107 6.95 -0.65 -16.53
CA VAL A 107 8.08 -1.52 -16.86
C VAL A 107 8.52 -1.12 -18.26
N GLU A 108 9.73 -0.56 -18.39
CA GLU A 108 10.36 -0.41 -19.71
C GLU A 108 10.46 -1.80 -20.34
N VAL A 109 9.61 -2.07 -21.32
CA VAL A 109 9.73 -3.27 -22.14
C VAL A 109 10.91 -3.02 -23.06
N ALA A 110 12.05 -3.66 -22.78
CA ALA A 110 13.18 -3.67 -23.71
C ALA A 110 12.65 -4.11 -25.08
N SER A 111 12.79 -3.23 -26.08
CA SER A 111 12.42 -3.56 -27.45
C SER A 111 13.27 -4.73 -27.96
N PRO A 112 12.69 -5.67 -28.71
CA PRO A 112 13.36 -6.88 -29.17
C PRO A 112 14.57 -6.62 -30.07
#